data_AF-A0A5S9M794-F1
#
_entry.id   AF-A0A5S9M794-F1
#
_cell.length_a   1.000
_cell.length_b   1.000
_cell.length_c   1.000
_cell.angle_alpha   90.00
_cell.angle_beta   90.00
_cell.angle_gamma   90.00
#
_symmetry.space_group_name_H-M   'P 1'
#
loop_
_entity.id
_entity.type
_entity.pdbx_description
1 polymer ?
#
loop_
_entity_poly.entity_id
_entity_poly.type
_entity_poly.pdbx_seq_one_letter_code
_entity_poly.pdbx_strand_id
1 'polypeptide(L)'
;MLFLHDVWVNWFEGEENGYNVCHFHEWRKEDSVELLDQVPLLKVQSPLFDYIENDLSELPKTLLESVFEKSYIRKNHERRKLEYCFVVTDGIRIIAVDTIGYSIPVRKKAA
;
A
#
# COMPACT_ATOMS: atom_id res chain seq x y z
N MET A 1 14.43 9.61 1.05
CA MET A 1 13.18 8.88 0.75
C MET A 1 13.08 8.74 -0.75
N LEU A 2 12.76 7.55 -1.25
CA LEU A 2 12.44 7.32 -2.67
C LEU A 2 10.92 7.37 -2.84
N PHE A 3 10.48 7.76 -4.03
CA PHE A 3 9.07 7.81 -4.40
C PHE A 3 8.86 7.07 -5.71
N LEU A 4 7.74 6.38 -5.82
CA LEU A 4 7.19 5.91 -7.08
C LEU A 4 6.13 6.91 -7.55
N HIS A 5 5.99 7.00 -8.87
CA HIS A 5 5.04 7.88 -9.54
C HIS A 5 4.21 7.06 -10.53
N ASP A 6 2.98 7.52 -10.75
CA ASP A 6 2.03 6.92 -11.70
C ASP A 6 1.83 5.41 -11.51
N VAL A 7 1.64 4.98 -10.25
CA VAL A 7 1.42 3.57 -9.90
C VAL A 7 -0.07 3.25 -9.89
N TRP A 8 -0.50 2.35 -10.76
CA TRP A 8 -1.86 1.82 -10.74
C TRP A 8 -2.00 0.75 -9.66
N VAL A 9 -3.00 0.90 -8.80
CA VAL A 9 -3.27 -0.05 -7.72
C VAL A 9 -4.72 -0.47 -7.78
N ASN A 10 -4.94 -1.77 -7.61
CA ASN A 10 -6.23 -2.36 -7.38
C ASN A 10 -6.32 -2.75 -5.90
N TRP A 11 -7.08 -1.98 -5.11
CA TRP A 11 -7.12 -2.17 -3.66
C TRP A 11 -8.03 -3.33 -3.28
N PHE A 12 -7.52 -4.20 -2.41
CA PHE A 12 -8.31 -5.21 -1.73
C PHE A 12 -8.44 -4.78 -0.26
N GLU A 13 -9.66 -4.54 0.19
CA GLU A 13 -9.97 -4.23 1.59
C GLU A 13 -10.03 -5.53 2.38
N GLY A 14 -9.43 -5.51 3.59
CA GLY A 14 -9.32 -6.64 4.50
C GLY A 14 -10.45 -7.65 4.46
N GLU A 15 -10.27 -8.70 3.66
CA GLU A 15 -10.96 -9.96 3.89
C GLU A 15 -10.49 -10.49 5.25
N GLU A 16 -11.43 -11.03 6.04
CA GLU A 16 -11.34 -11.32 7.50
C GLU A 16 -10.08 -12.06 7.97
N ASN A 17 -9.27 -12.60 7.07
CA ASN A 17 -8.13 -13.47 7.37
C ASN A 17 -6.75 -12.86 7.10
N GLY A 18 -6.60 -11.63 6.59
CA GLY A 18 -5.28 -10.99 6.42
C GLY A 18 -4.33 -11.61 5.37
N TYR A 19 -4.70 -12.74 4.76
CA TYR A 19 -3.86 -13.56 3.87
C TYR A 19 -4.05 -13.35 2.36
N ASN A 20 -5.01 -12.52 1.92
CA ASN A 20 -5.35 -12.42 0.49
C ASN A 20 -4.79 -11.15 -0.15
N VAL A 21 -3.49 -11.16 -0.43
CA VAL A 21 -2.87 -10.19 -1.34
C VAL A 21 -2.90 -10.77 -2.75
N CYS A 22 -3.92 -10.43 -3.54
CA CYS A 22 -3.99 -10.87 -4.94
C CYS A 22 -2.80 -10.34 -5.75
N HIS A 23 -2.29 -11.12 -6.68
CA HIS A 23 -1.27 -10.71 -7.65
C HIS A 23 -1.87 -9.86 -8.78
N PHE A 24 -1.02 -9.20 -9.57
CA PHE A 24 -1.46 -8.33 -10.66
C PHE A 24 -2.22 -9.08 -11.77
N HIS A 25 -1.91 -10.36 -12.01
CA HIS A 25 -2.55 -11.16 -13.06
C HIS A 25 -3.99 -11.58 -12.72
N GLU A 26 -4.43 -11.33 -11.48
CA GLU A 26 -5.78 -11.64 -11.01
C GLU A 26 -6.77 -10.49 -11.24
N TRP A 27 -6.34 -9.37 -11.85
CA TRP A 27 -7.22 -8.22 -12.08
C TRP A 27 -8.30 -8.55 -13.09
N ARG A 28 -9.54 -8.19 -12.74
CA ARG A 28 -10.70 -8.30 -13.62
C ARG A 28 -10.92 -6.96 -14.32
N LYS A 29 -11.62 -6.98 -15.46
CA LYS A 29 -11.91 -5.76 -16.22
C LYS A 29 -12.83 -4.80 -15.44
N GLU A 30 -13.60 -5.35 -14.51
CA GLU A 30 -14.58 -4.66 -13.69
C GLU A 30 -13.98 -4.10 -12.40
N ASP A 31 -12.71 -4.39 -12.10
CA ASP A 31 -12.06 -3.93 -10.88
C ASP A 31 -11.86 -2.41 -10.89
N SER A 32 -12.08 -1.79 -9.72
CA SER A 32 -11.85 -0.36 -9.54
C SER A 32 -10.37 -0.10 -9.24
N VAL A 33 -9.61 0.30 -10.26
CA VAL A 33 -8.21 0.72 -10.11
C VAL A 33 -8.09 2.20 -9.75
N GLU A 34 -7.09 2.52 -8.93
CA GLU A 34 -6.76 3.88 -8.52
C GLU A 34 -5.31 4.22 -8.89
N LEU A 35 -5.05 5.47 -9.26
CA LEU A 35 -3.71 5.96 -9.62
C LEU A 35 -3.07 6.65 -8.43
N LEU A 36 -2.00 6.07 -7.90
CA LEU A 36 -1.05 6.72 -7.00
C LEU A 36 -0.11 7.59 -7.82
N ASP A 37 -0.37 8.90 -7.82
CA ASP A 37 0.44 9.93 -8.47
C ASP A 37 1.84 10.03 -7.86
N GLN A 38 1.93 9.84 -6.54
CA GLN A 38 3.18 9.78 -5.81
C GLN A 38 3.00 8.94 -4.55
N VAL A 39 3.93 8.02 -4.29
CA VAL A 39 3.90 7.16 -3.09
C VAL A 39 5.32 6.82 -2.61
N PRO A 40 5.64 6.90 -1.30
CA PRO A 40 6.94 6.51 -0.77
C PRO A 40 7.25 5.03 -1.04
N LEU A 41 8.49 4.73 -1.40
CA LEU A 41 9.02 3.37 -1.48
C LEU A 41 9.92 3.08 -0.27
N LEU A 42 9.55 2.06 0.50
CA LEU A 42 10.28 1.59 1.66
C LEU A 42 10.93 0.24 1.37
N LYS A 43 12.24 0.14 1.63
CA LYS A 43 12.93 -1.15 1.69
C LYS A 43 12.98 -1.64 3.13
N VAL A 44 12.45 -2.82 3.39
CA VAL A 44 12.45 -3.46 4.71
C VAL A 44 13.13 -4.83 4.64
N GLN A 45 13.30 -5.48 5.79
CA GLN A 45 13.71 -6.89 5.83
C GLN A 45 12.48 -7.79 5.67
N SER A 46 12.67 -8.99 5.12
CA SER A 46 11.58 -9.95 4.89
C SER A 46 10.68 -10.20 6.10
N PRO A 47 11.17 -10.30 7.36
CA PRO A 47 10.27 -10.48 8.50
C PRO A 47 9.26 -9.35 8.70
N LEU A 48 9.65 -8.09 8.47
CA LEU A 48 8.72 -6.97 8.54
C LEU A 48 7.80 -6.94 7.32
N PHE A 49 8.30 -7.36 6.16
CA PHE A 49 7.45 -7.53 4.98
C PHE A 49 6.35 -8.57 5.24
N ASP A 50 6.72 -9.74 5.76
CA ASP A 50 5.79 -10.83 6.08
C ASP A 50 4.74 -10.39 7.10
N TYR A 51 5.15 -9.63 8.11
CA TYR A 51 4.25 -9.02 9.10
C TYR A 51 3.25 -8.06 8.43
N ILE A 52 3.73 -7.13 7.60
CA ILE A 52 2.84 -6.18 6.89
C ILE A 52 1.91 -6.90 5.93
N GLU A 53 2.40 -7.94 5.24
CA GLU A 53 1.65 -8.70 4.25
C GLU A 53 0.54 -9.53 4.89
N ASN A 54 0.86 -10.32 5.93
CA ASN A 54 -0.04 -11.36 6.43
C ASN A 54 -0.82 -10.97 7.69
N ASP A 55 -0.35 -9.98 8.45
CA ASP A 55 -1.01 -9.58 9.70
C ASP A 55 -1.91 -8.36 9.51
N LEU A 56 -3.01 -8.31 10.27
CA LEU A 56 -3.87 -7.13 10.45
C LEU A 56 -3.54 -6.42 11.77
N SER A 57 -2.24 -6.24 12.02
CA SER A 57 -1.70 -5.71 13.27
C SER A 57 -1.13 -4.30 13.10
N GLU A 58 -0.87 -3.61 14.21
CA GLU A 58 -0.35 -2.24 14.19
C GLU A 58 1.02 -2.16 13.52
N LEU A 59 1.19 -1.18 12.63
CA LEU A 59 2.46 -0.88 12.00
C LEU A 59 3.38 -0.13 12.98
N PRO A 60 4.71 -0.28 12.87
CA PRO A 60 5.65 0.48 13.68
C PRO A 60 5.40 2.00 13.56
N LYS A 61 5.31 2.70 14.69
CA LYS A 61 5.08 4.16 14.69
C LYS A 61 6.09 4.94 13.87
N THR A 62 7.36 4.55 13.95
CA THR A 62 8.44 5.16 13.17
C THR A 62 8.24 5.00 11.66
N LEU A 63 7.64 3.88 11.22
CA LEU A 63 7.25 3.68 9.83
C LEU A 63 6.11 4.63 9.46
N LEU A 64 5.05 4.69 10.26
CA LEU A 64 3.90 5.58 10.01
C LEU A 64 4.32 7.05 9.94
N GLU A 65 5.12 7.53 10.90
CA GLU A 65 5.69 8.89 10.90
C GLU A 65 6.54 9.17 9.65
N SER A 66 7.26 8.16 9.16
CA SER A 66 8.09 8.32 7.96
C SER A 66 7.25 8.51 6.70
N VAL A 67 6.02 7.99 6.63
CA VAL A 67 5.16 8.05 5.44
C VAL A 67 3.97 9.01 5.58
N PHE A 68 3.76 9.56 6.78
CA PHE A 68 2.62 10.44 7.07
C PHE A 68 2.52 11.59 6.06
N GLU A 69 1.36 11.69 5.40
CA GLU A 69 0.98 12.76 4.49
C GLU A 69 1.89 12.92 3.24
N LYS A 70 2.59 11.85 2.84
CA LYS A 70 3.56 11.88 1.72
C LYS A 70 3.08 11.22 0.43
N SER A 71 1.86 10.68 0.44
CA SER A 71 1.25 10.00 -0.70
C SER A 71 0.09 10.79 -1.30
N TYR A 72 -0.05 10.66 -2.61
CA TYR A 72 -1.05 11.36 -3.39
C TYR A 72 -1.70 10.43 -4.40
N ILE A 73 -3.02 10.41 -4.43
CA ILE A 73 -3.83 9.78 -5.48
C ILE A 73 -4.32 10.84 -6.45
N ARG A 74 -4.58 10.41 -7.69
CA ARG A 74 -5.25 11.24 -8.70
C ARG A 74 -6.62 10.65 -9.01
N LYS A 75 -7.67 11.43 -8.74
CA LYS A 75 -9.06 11.05 -9.05
C LYS A 75 -9.76 12.24 -9.67
N ASN A 76 -10.38 12.06 -10.84
CA ASN A 76 -11.09 13.13 -11.57
C ASN A 76 -10.26 14.41 -11.79
N HIS A 77 -8.98 14.27 -12.15
CA HIS A 77 -8.03 15.39 -12.28
C HIS A 77 -7.67 16.14 -10.99
N GLU A 78 -8.20 15.72 -9.84
CA GLU A 78 -7.84 16.25 -8.54
C GLU A 78 -6.79 15.37 -7.86
N ARG A 79 -5.84 16.02 -7.19
CA ARG A 79 -4.81 15.36 -6.40
C ARG A 79 -5.25 15.35 -4.94
N ARG A 80 -5.49 14.17 -4.38
CA ARG A 80 -5.85 14.01 -2.96
C ARG A 80 -4.70 13.38 -2.20
N LYS A 81 -4.39 13.97 -1.04
CA LYS A 81 -3.37 13.47 -0.13
C LYS A 81 -3.92 12.31 0.71
N LEU A 82 -3.09 11.31 0.97
CA LEU A 82 -3.37 10.19 1.89
C LEU A 82 -2.50 10.31 3.14
N GLU A 83 -3.04 9.92 4.30
CA GLU A 83 -2.33 9.97 5.58
C GLU A 83 -1.21 8.94 5.64
N TYR A 84 -1.51 7.65 5.55
CA TYR A 84 -0.49 6.59 5.58
C TYR A 84 -0.70 5.64 4.40
N CYS A 85 -0.09 5.99 3.28
CA CYS A 85 -0.02 5.12 2.11
C CYS A 85 1.43 5.00 1.66
N PHE A 86 1.88 3.80 1.34
CA PHE A 86 3.27 3.55 0.94
C PHE A 86 3.37 2.25 0.14
N VAL A 87 4.47 2.10 -0.58
CA VAL A 87 4.88 0.84 -1.21
C VAL A 87 6.06 0.29 -0.41
N VAL A 88 6.01 -0.99 -0.07
CA VAL A 88 7.07 -1.67 0.69
C VAL A 88 7.62 -2.84 -0.12
N THR A 89 8.94 -3.06 -0.02
CA THR A 89 9.64 -4.17 -0.67
C THR A 89 10.71 -4.74 0.25
N ASP A 90 10.93 -6.06 0.20
CA ASP A 90 12.09 -6.71 0.81
C ASP A 90 13.25 -6.95 -0.18
N GLY A 91 13.09 -6.50 -1.43
CA GLY A 91 14.01 -6.73 -2.55
C GLY A 91 13.66 -7.93 -3.42
N ILE A 92 12.68 -8.75 -3.02
CA ILE A 92 12.14 -9.87 -3.80
C ILE A 92 10.67 -9.63 -4.12
N ARG A 93 9.90 -9.20 -3.12
CA ARG A 93 8.46 -8.92 -3.20
C ARG A 93 8.19 -7.44 -3.03
N ILE A 94 7.01 -6.99 -3.46
CA ILE A 94 6.58 -5.61 -3.34
C ILE A 94 5.06 -5.55 -3.18
N ILE A 95 4.59 -4.74 -2.23
CA ILE A 95 3.16 -4.50 -2.02
C ILE A 95 2.89 -3.00 -1.81
N ALA A 96 1.75 -2.53 -2.31
CA ALA A 96 1.17 -1.24 -1.94
C ALA A 96 0.29 -1.42 -0.69
N VAL A 97 0.37 -0.46 0.23
CA VAL A 97 -0.34 -0.44 1.51
C VAL A 97 -1.03 0.90 1.69
N ASP A 98 -2.29 0.90 2.10
CA ASP A 98 -3.03 2.06 2.58
C ASP A 98 -3.76 1.69 3.89
N THR A 99 -3.57 2.51 4.92
CA THR A 99 -4.21 2.29 6.23
C THR A 99 -5.56 2.98 6.37
N ILE A 100 -5.97 3.82 5.42
CA ILE A 100 -7.20 4.62 5.48
C ILE A 100 -7.29 5.45 6.80
N GLY A 101 -6.14 5.91 7.30
CA GLY A 101 -6.04 6.73 8.51
C GLY A 101 -5.90 5.95 9.82
N TYR A 102 -5.91 4.62 9.78
CA TYR A 102 -5.62 3.77 10.95
C TYR A 102 -4.11 3.49 11.10
N SER A 103 -3.73 2.80 12.17
CA SER A 103 -2.38 2.27 12.39
C SER A 103 -2.16 0.86 11.80
N ILE A 104 -3.18 0.26 11.18
CA ILE A 104 -3.15 -1.09 10.60
C ILE A 104 -3.20 -1.05 9.07
N PRO A 105 -2.61 -2.03 8.36
CA PRO A 105 -2.62 -2.04 6.89
C PRO A 105 -3.96 -2.58 6.34
N VAL A 106 -4.96 -1.70 6.20
CA VAL A 106 -6.34 -2.06 5.83
C VAL A 106 -6.48 -2.49 4.36
N ARG A 107 -5.79 -1.81 3.44
CA ARG A 107 -5.79 -2.12 2.01
C ARG A 107 -4.39 -2.53 1.58
N LYS A 108 -4.29 -3.68 0.91
CA LYS A 108 -3.01 -4.24 0.44
C LYS A 108 -3.13 -4.68 -1.01
N LYS A 109 -2.03 -4.63 -1.75
CA LYS A 109 -1.93 -5.22 -3.10
C LYS A 109 -0.49 -5.57 -3.50
N ALA A 110 -0.27 -6.77 -4.04
CA ALA A 110 1.01 -7.16 -4.64
C ALA A 110 1.10 -6.67 -6.08
N ALA A 111 2.29 -6.14 -6.42
CA ALA A 111 2.62 -5.80 -7.80
C ALA A 111 3.06 -7.03 -8.61
#